data_AF-S8DKP1-F1
#
_entry.id   AF-S8DKP1-F1
#
_cell.length_a   1.000
_cell.length_b   1.000
_cell.length_c   1.000
_cell.angle_alpha   90.00
_cell.angle_beta   90.00
_cell.angle_gamma   90.00
#
_symmetry.space_group_name_H-M   'P 1'
#
loop_
_entity.id
_entity.type
_entity.pdbx_description
1 polymer ?
#
loop_
_entity_poly.entity_id
_entity_poly.type
_entity_poly.pdbx_seq_one_letter_code
_entity_poly.pdbx_strand_id
1 'polypeptide(L)'
;MMLIQIGNSSVPPVWVTIDTSGFFSWVLCSPCYPFSFTCSYNLSFNYQVATEYNCSATLKCPDIYQVSCYNDYCFSGYIYTADYGALPDYVLSDVISLSPSLTYPLVYIGCLVVTNTGPYPLGNAYGSFSLGKHPLSLVNQIGVRSFTYCLQYLSSAENSTIYFGDDAKIWVPLVSTPFYNLDSTVYYFTPLYNSGSSGYYWLTLLSFTVGPQIIDFPGATPQTGGNVIIEPSTFLTSLPTNMVAEIVDAIVGFMHFPRAYTLEAELGLSLCYNVTNSADWYLSTPLFLANFVGGSLPLLFENIFFQVF
;
A
#
# COMPACT_ATOMS: atom_id res chain seq x y z
N MET A 1 -3.73 4.56 7.58
CA MET A 1 -4.71 5.45 6.90
C MET A 1 -4.25 6.89 7.01
N MET A 2 -4.66 7.75 6.08
CA MET A 2 -4.38 9.18 6.07
C MET A 2 -5.70 9.96 6.06
N LEU A 3 -5.76 11.08 6.77
CA LEU A 3 -6.90 11.98 6.75
C LEU A 3 -6.73 12.99 5.62
N ILE A 4 -7.70 13.08 4.70
CA ILE A 4 -7.67 13.98 3.54
C ILE A 4 -8.99 14.73 3.44
N GLN A 5 -8.93 16.00 3.05
CA GLN A 5 -10.14 16.73 2.67
C GLN A 5 -10.31 16.67 1.15
N ILE A 6 -11.47 16.19 0.71
CA ILE A 6 -11.87 16.13 -0.70
C ILE A 6 -12.98 17.15 -0.89
N GLY A 7 -12.78 18.04 -1.85
CA GLY A 7 -13.67 19.17 -2.09
C GLY A 7 -13.40 20.40 -1.24
N ASN A 8 -14.42 21.24 -1.14
CA ASN A 8 -14.32 22.53 -0.44
C ASN A 8 -14.22 22.37 1.10
N SER A 9 -13.86 23.45 1.79
CA SER A 9 -13.63 23.46 3.25
C SER A 9 -14.87 23.23 4.12
N SER A 10 -16.07 23.15 3.53
CA SER A 10 -17.29 22.81 4.28
C SER A 10 -17.49 21.30 4.41
N VAL A 11 -16.72 20.50 3.66
CA VAL A 11 -16.77 19.03 3.74
C VAL A 11 -15.75 18.53 4.78
N PRO A 12 -16.18 17.72 5.77
CA PRO A 12 -15.26 17.13 6.73
C PRO A 12 -14.20 16.25 6.04
N PRO A 13 -12.96 16.22 6.57
CA PRO A 13 -11.95 15.29 6.09
C PRO A 13 -12.35 13.83 6.29
N VAL A 14 -11.88 12.98 5.39
CA VAL A 14 -12.17 11.54 5.34
C VAL A 14 -10.90 10.72 5.47
N TRP A 15 -11.01 9.54 6.07
CA TRP A 15 -9.89 8.61 6.13
C TRP A 15 -9.75 7.85 4.83
N VAL A 16 -8.55 7.75 4.30
CA VAL A 16 -8.23 6.92 3.13
C VAL A 16 -7.06 5.99 3.44
N THR A 17 -6.99 4.87 2.73
CA THR A 17 -5.76 4.06 2.71
C THR A 17 -4.72 4.75 1.81
N ILE A 18 -3.45 4.49 2.12
CA ILE A 18 -2.33 4.90 1.29
C ILE A 18 -1.79 3.65 0.64
N ASP A 19 -1.67 3.69 -0.68
CA ASP A 19 -1.31 2.54 -1.49
C ASP A 19 -0.18 2.93 -2.43
N THR A 20 1.00 2.37 -2.25
CA THR A 20 2.18 2.69 -3.07
C THR A 20 2.28 1.83 -4.34
N SER A 21 1.44 0.80 -4.44
CA SER A 21 1.27 -0.06 -5.60
C SER A 21 0.12 0.42 -6.49
N GLY A 22 -0.79 1.23 -5.97
CA GLY A 22 -1.96 1.68 -6.69
C GLY A 22 -1.63 2.46 -7.96
N PHE A 23 -2.41 2.25 -9.00
CA PHE A 23 -2.29 2.95 -10.29
C PHE A 23 -2.99 4.32 -10.30
N PHE A 24 -4.14 4.41 -9.64
CA PHE A 24 -5.03 5.57 -9.64
C PHE A 24 -5.69 5.70 -8.27
N SER A 25 -5.74 6.91 -7.73
CA SER A 25 -6.46 7.19 -6.49
C SER A 25 -7.96 7.05 -6.72
N TRP A 26 -8.68 6.47 -5.78
CA TRP A 26 -10.13 6.25 -5.90
C TRP A 26 -10.85 6.36 -4.56
N VAL A 27 -12.15 6.66 -4.65
CA VAL A 27 -13.06 6.79 -3.51
C VAL A 27 -14.39 6.07 -3.77
N LEU A 28 -15.06 5.69 -2.69
CA LEU A 28 -16.43 5.19 -2.73
C LEU A 28 -17.40 6.35 -2.93
N CYS A 29 -18.18 6.27 -3.99
CA CYS A 29 -19.09 7.34 -4.41
C CYS A 29 -20.56 6.91 -4.46
N SER A 30 -20.87 5.68 -4.05
CA SER A 30 -22.22 5.19 -3.84
C SER A 30 -22.44 4.74 -2.39
N PRO A 31 -23.71 4.64 -1.93
CA PRO A 31 -23.98 4.07 -0.63
C PRO A 31 -23.52 2.62 -0.63
N CYS A 32 -23.06 2.14 0.52
CA CYS A 32 -22.81 0.72 0.69
C CYS A 32 -24.11 -0.07 0.59
N TYR A 33 -24.10 -1.14 -0.19
CA TYR A 33 -25.27 -2.01 -0.35
C TYR A 33 -25.48 -2.84 0.94
N PRO A 34 -26.73 -3.05 1.41
CA PRO A 34 -27.02 -3.64 2.72
C PRO A 34 -26.71 -5.14 2.85
N PHE A 35 -26.23 -5.80 1.80
CA PHE A 35 -25.96 -7.24 1.83
C PHE A 35 -24.49 -7.50 2.06
N SER A 36 -24.21 -7.81 3.33
CA SER A 36 -22.96 -8.29 3.91
C SER A 36 -21.90 -7.21 4.17
N PHE A 37 -21.46 -7.20 5.44
CA PHE A 37 -20.43 -6.38 6.06
C PHE A 37 -20.84 -4.98 6.55
N THR A 38 -20.24 -4.66 7.70
CA THR A 38 -20.37 -3.44 8.49
C THR A 38 -19.77 -2.25 7.74
N CYS A 39 -20.28 -1.92 6.56
CA CYS A 39 -20.01 -0.62 5.99
C CYS A 39 -20.88 0.40 6.73
N SER A 40 -20.37 0.89 7.87
CA SER A 40 -20.93 2.03 8.60
C SER A 40 -20.59 3.33 7.87
N TYR A 41 -20.95 3.41 6.59
CA TYR A 41 -20.73 4.58 5.78
C TYR A 41 -22.02 5.40 5.71
N ASN A 42 -21.96 6.61 6.25
CA ASN A 42 -22.94 7.65 5.97
C ASN A 42 -22.37 8.50 4.84
N LEU A 43 -22.99 8.46 3.66
CA LEU A 43 -22.74 9.39 2.56
C LEU A 43 -23.11 10.81 3.00
N SER A 44 -22.27 11.44 3.82
CA SER A 44 -22.22 12.89 3.90
C SER A 44 -21.54 13.49 2.66
N PHE A 45 -20.88 12.66 1.84
CA PHE A 45 -20.29 13.06 0.56
C PHE A 45 -21.34 12.98 -0.56
N ASN A 46 -21.96 14.12 -0.84
CA ASN A 46 -22.79 14.28 -2.04
C ASN A 46 -21.86 14.36 -3.26
N TYR A 47 -22.11 13.55 -4.27
CA TYR A 47 -21.38 13.50 -5.54
C TYR A 47 -21.25 14.89 -6.22
N GLN A 48 -22.07 15.87 -5.84
CA GLN A 48 -22.07 17.25 -6.32
C GLN A 48 -20.77 18.06 -6.10
N VAL A 49 -19.81 17.58 -5.32
CA VAL A 49 -18.54 18.30 -5.09
C VAL A 49 -17.51 17.98 -6.16
N ALA A 50 -17.59 16.77 -6.74
CA ALA A 50 -16.72 16.35 -7.80
C ALA A 50 -17.31 16.73 -9.16
N THR A 51 -16.46 17.19 -10.08
CA THR A 51 -16.92 17.50 -11.44
C THR A 51 -17.00 16.20 -12.25
N GLU A 52 -18.23 15.83 -12.62
CA GLU A 52 -18.49 14.72 -13.53
C GLU A 52 -18.06 15.07 -14.95
N TYR A 53 -17.27 14.19 -15.55
CA TYR A 53 -16.95 14.27 -16.97
C TYR A 53 -17.93 13.40 -17.76
N ASN A 54 -18.46 13.99 -18.83
CA ASN A 54 -19.33 13.31 -19.77
C ASN A 54 -18.81 13.57 -21.18
N CYS A 55 -18.82 12.52 -22.01
CA CYS A 55 -18.20 12.55 -23.32
C CYS A 55 -18.85 13.56 -24.28
N SER A 56 -20.16 13.70 -24.19
CA SER A 56 -20.98 14.57 -25.04
C SER A 56 -21.20 15.96 -24.44
N ALA A 57 -20.82 16.17 -23.18
CA ALA A 57 -20.95 17.43 -22.47
C ALA A 57 -19.81 18.43 -22.78
N THR A 58 -19.96 19.66 -22.31
CA THR A 58 -18.92 20.70 -22.37
C THR A 58 -17.64 20.26 -21.62
N LEU A 59 -17.80 19.49 -20.54
CA LEU A 59 -16.72 18.88 -19.76
C LEU A 59 -16.40 17.49 -20.31
N LYS A 60 -15.71 17.47 -21.46
CA LYS A 60 -15.23 16.24 -22.11
C LYS A 60 -14.26 15.48 -21.21
N CYS A 61 -14.17 14.17 -21.39
CA CYS A 61 -13.19 13.34 -20.71
C CYS A 61 -11.78 13.96 -20.80
N PRO A 62 -11.06 14.00 -19.66
CA PRO A 62 -9.69 14.50 -19.68
C PRO A 62 -8.83 13.59 -20.56
N ASP A 63 -7.98 14.20 -21.40
CA ASP A 63 -6.97 13.49 -22.18
C ASP A 63 -5.78 13.14 -21.27
N ILE A 64 -6.06 12.25 -20.32
CA ILE A 64 -5.11 11.75 -19.33
C ILE A 64 -5.05 10.24 -19.43
N TYR A 65 -3.84 9.72 -19.25
CA TYR A 65 -3.44 8.32 -19.37
C TYR A 65 -4.59 7.29 -19.21
N GLN A 66 -4.91 6.56 -20.29
CA GLN A 66 -5.90 5.47 -20.31
C GLN A 66 -7.31 5.84 -19.82
N VAL A 67 -7.67 7.12 -19.80
CA VAL A 67 -9.07 7.54 -19.63
C VAL A 67 -9.74 7.53 -21.00
N SER A 68 -10.89 6.85 -21.08
CA SER A 68 -11.66 6.70 -22.31
C SER A 68 -13.14 6.91 -22.07
N CYS A 69 -13.84 7.28 -23.14
CA CYS A 69 -15.28 7.42 -23.12
C CYS A 69 -15.96 6.05 -23.27
N TYR A 70 -16.92 5.76 -22.40
CA TYR A 70 -17.83 4.64 -22.57
C TYR A 70 -19.22 5.02 -22.07
N ASN A 71 -20.29 4.72 -22.82
CA ASN A 71 -21.67 5.06 -22.45
C ASN A 71 -21.89 6.49 -21.91
N ASP A 72 -21.23 7.47 -22.52
CA ASP A 72 -21.29 8.90 -22.17
C ASP A 72 -20.61 9.30 -20.85
N TYR A 73 -19.93 8.36 -20.17
CA TYR A 73 -19.09 8.66 -19.02
C TYR A 73 -17.61 8.39 -19.31
N CYS A 74 -16.76 8.97 -18.48
CA CYS A 74 -15.32 8.80 -18.56
C CYS A 74 -14.87 7.71 -17.60
N PHE A 75 -14.17 6.71 -18.14
CA PHE A 75 -13.69 5.56 -17.41
C PHE A 75 -12.16 5.51 -17.49
N SER A 76 -11.52 5.22 -16.37
CA SER A 76 -10.12 4.82 -16.35
C SER A 76 -10.02 3.33 -16.66
N GLY A 77 -8.87 2.90 -17.20
CA GLY A 77 -8.50 1.48 -17.21
C GLY A 77 -8.53 0.85 -15.82
N TYR A 78 -8.47 -0.49 -15.80
CA TYR A 78 -8.48 -1.31 -14.58
C TYR A 78 -7.43 -0.85 -13.57
N ILE A 79 -7.84 -0.54 -12.34
CA ILE A 79 -6.91 -0.24 -11.25
C ILE A 79 -6.44 -1.58 -10.70
N TYR A 80 -5.18 -1.88 -10.95
CA TYR A 80 -4.47 -2.96 -10.28
C TYR A 80 -3.66 -2.38 -9.12
N THR A 81 -3.73 -3.06 -7.99
CA THR A 81 -2.85 -2.85 -6.84
C THR A 81 -2.25 -4.21 -6.46
N ALA A 82 -1.24 -4.21 -5.61
CA ALA A 82 -0.64 -5.44 -5.10
C ALA A 82 -1.65 -6.29 -4.30
N ASP A 83 -2.64 -5.64 -3.71
CA ASP A 83 -3.60 -6.25 -2.79
C ASP A 83 -4.92 -6.60 -3.48
N TYR A 84 -5.39 -5.73 -4.39
CA TYR A 84 -6.73 -5.82 -4.99
C TYR A 84 -6.78 -5.25 -6.41
N GLY A 85 -7.80 -5.67 -7.17
CA GLY A 85 -8.14 -5.11 -8.47
C GLY A 85 -9.53 -4.47 -8.44
N ALA A 86 -9.65 -3.23 -8.89
CA ALA A 86 -10.92 -2.52 -8.97
C ALA A 86 -11.05 -1.77 -10.30
N LEU A 87 -12.27 -1.69 -10.84
CA LEU A 87 -12.59 -0.77 -11.94
C LEU A 87 -13.38 0.39 -11.35
N PRO A 88 -12.86 1.62 -11.35
CA PRO A 88 -13.70 2.78 -11.12
C PRO A 88 -14.82 2.80 -12.15
N ASP A 89 -16.04 3.01 -11.69
CA ASP A 89 -17.18 3.22 -12.55
C ASP A 89 -17.08 4.58 -13.24
N TYR A 90 -16.45 5.58 -12.62
CA TYR A 90 -16.33 6.91 -13.21
C TYR A 90 -15.00 7.59 -12.86
N VAL A 91 -14.54 8.49 -13.74
CA VAL A 91 -13.46 9.44 -13.47
C VAL A 91 -14.07 10.77 -13.09
N LEU A 92 -13.62 11.29 -11.95
CA LEU A 92 -14.01 12.58 -11.42
C LEU A 92 -12.78 13.47 -11.25
N SER A 93 -13.01 14.77 -11.04
CA SER A 93 -11.98 15.64 -10.51
C SER A 93 -12.51 16.51 -9.39
N ASP A 94 -11.67 16.75 -8.39
CA ASP A 94 -12.01 17.61 -7.25
C ASP A 94 -10.75 18.28 -6.67
N VAL A 95 -10.97 19.18 -5.71
CA VAL A 95 -9.95 19.78 -4.87
C VAL A 95 -9.50 18.77 -3.82
N ILE A 96 -8.20 18.57 -3.64
CA ILE A 96 -7.65 17.71 -2.59
C ILE A 96 -6.80 18.55 -1.67
N SER A 97 -7.11 18.55 -0.37
CA SER A 97 -6.26 19.16 0.66
C SER A 97 -5.66 18.09 1.56
N LEU A 98 -4.32 18.00 1.55
CA LEU A 98 -3.54 17.11 2.42
C LEU A 98 -3.24 17.77 3.77
N SER A 99 -3.23 19.10 3.80
CA SER A 99 -3.12 19.93 4.99
C SER A 99 -3.73 21.31 4.69
N PRO A 100 -3.92 22.18 5.70
CA PRO A 100 -4.38 23.56 5.47
C PRO A 100 -3.49 24.38 4.52
N SER A 101 -2.22 23.99 4.34
CA SER A 101 -1.26 24.66 3.45
C SER A 101 -1.01 23.92 2.13
N LEU A 102 -1.56 22.71 1.96
CA LEU A 102 -1.35 21.85 0.79
C LEU A 102 -2.69 21.50 0.16
N THR A 103 -3.16 22.39 -0.70
CA THR A 103 -4.42 22.25 -1.44
C THR A 103 -4.14 22.23 -2.94
N TYR A 104 -4.65 21.21 -3.62
CA TYR A 104 -4.51 21.00 -5.05
C TYR A 104 -5.89 21.13 -5.70
N PRO A 105 -6.11 22.11 -6.58
CA PRO A 105 -7.45 22.46 -7.05
C PRO A 105 -8.03 21.50 -8.10
N LEU A 106 -7.18 20.64 -8.68
CA LEU A 106 -7.57 19.70 -9.72
C LEU A 106 -6.79 18.41 -9.55
N VAL A 107 -7.42 17.43 -8.92
CA VAL A 107 -6.95 16.06 -8.84
C VAL A 107 -8.03 15.14 -9.40
N TYR A 108 -7.66 14.33 -10.37
CA TYR A 108 -8.48 13.27 -10.91
C TYR A 108 -8.52 12.10 -9.93
N ILE A 109 -9.72 11.58 -9.68
CA ILE A 109 -9.96 10.43 -8.80
C ILE A 109 -10.96 9.48 -9.45
N GLY A 110 -10.76 8.19 -9.21
CA GLY A 110 -11.74 7.16 -9.55
C GLY A 110 -12.89 7.18 -8.56
N CYS A 111 -14.10 7.03 -9.07
CA CYS A 111 -15.29 6.82 -8.25
C CYS A 111 -15.76 5.38 -8.43
N LEU A 112 -15.85 4.68 -7.31
CA LEU A 112 -16.26 3.30 -7.23
C LEU A 112 -17.68 3.19 -6.65
N VAL A 113 -18.56 2.56 -7.40
CA VAL A 113 -19.95 2.27 -7.06
C VAL A 113 -20.03 0.82 -6.57
N VAL A 114 -20.46 0.65 -5.32
CA VAL A 114 -20.47 -0.63 -4.59
C VAL A 114 -21.62 -1.55 -5.03
N THR A 115 -22.07 -1.47 -6.27
CA THR A 115 -23.12 -2.36 -6.82
C THR A 115 -22.54 -3.65 -7.41
N ASN A 116 -21.26 -3.65 -7.81
CA ASN A 116 -20.66 -4.73 -8.61
C ASN A 116 -19.38 -5.34 -8.03
N THR A 117 -18.94 -4.87 -6.87
CA THR A 117 -17.67 -5.28 -6.27
C THR A 117 -17.92 -5.87 -4.90
N GLY A 118 -17.37 -7.06 -4.65
CA GLY A 118 -17.45 -7.75 -3.35
C GLY A 118 -16.88 -6.93 -2.20
N PRO A 119 -16.92 -7.47 -0.97
CA PRO A 119 -16.54 -6.73 0.23
C PRO A 119 -15.11 -6.21 0.15
N TYR A 120 -14.96 -4.89 0.13
CA TYR A 120 -13.67 -4.24 0.28
C TYR A 120 -13.27 -4.25 1.76
N PRO A 121 -12.13 -4.85 2.14
CA PRO A 121 -11.62 -4.79 3.51
C PRO A 121 -10.92 -3.44 3.76
N LEU A 122 -11.63 -2.32 3.53
CA LEU A 122 -11.11 -0.98 3.77
C LEU A 122 -11.32 -0.50 5.23
N GLY A 123 -11.99 -1.31 6.06
CA GLY A 123 -12.38 -0.89 7.40
C GLY A 123 -13.22 0.39 7.35
N ASN A 124 -12.69 1.48 7.93
CA ASN A 124 -13.34 2.79 7.95
C ASN A 124 -12.81 3.76 6.86
N ALA A 125 -11.98 3.30 5.92
CA ALA A 125 -11.46 4.13 4.86
C ALA A 125 -12.51 4.34 3.74
N TYR A 126 -12.57 5.58 3.24
CA TYR A 126 -13.46 6.04 2.17
C TYR A 126 -12.97 5.67 0.77
N GLY A 127 -11.75 5.17 0.67
CA GLY A 127 -11.07 4.91 -0.59
C GLY A 127 -9.57 4.73 -0.37
N SER A 128 -8.84 4.66 -1.47
CA SER A 128 -7.39 4.50 -1.47
C SER A 128 -6.74 5.57 -2.33
N PHE A 129 -5.73 6.25 -1.78
CA PHE A 129 -4.93 7.22 -2.50
C PHE A 129 -3.60 6.60 -2.91
N SER A 130 -3.37 6.60 -4.21
CA SER A 130 -2.19 6.00 -4.81
C SER A 130 -0.98 6.94 -4.66
N LEU A 131 0.11 6.42 -4.08
CA LEU A 131 1.43 7.04 -4.13
C LEU A 131 2.35 6.34 -5.14
N GLY A 132 1.82 5.50 -6.03
CA GLY A 132 2.57 4.75 -7.04
C GLY A 132 3.28 5.64 -8.07
N LYS A 133 4.07 5.02 -8.94
CA LYS A 133 4.84 5.73 -10.00
C LYS A 133 4.02 6.08 -11.24
N HIS A 134 2.72 5.77 -11.23
CA HIS A 134 1.85 5.90 -12.38
C HIS A 134 1.38 7.35 -12.61
N PRO A 135 1.26 7.87 -13.86
CA PRO A 135 0.78 9.23 -14.13
C PRO A 135 -0.52 9.66 -13.43
N LEU A 136 -1.42 8.72 -13.15
CA LEU A 136 -2.67 8.98 -12.41
C LEU A 136 -2.55 8.81 -10.88
N SER A 137 -1.38 8.48 -10.34
CA SER A 137 -1.16 8.48 -8.89
C SER A 137 -1.27 9.89 -8.33
N LEU A 138 -1.63 10.01 -7.04
CA LEU A 138 -1.70 11.30 -6.36
C LEU A 138 -0.38 12.06 -6.51
N VAL A 139 0.75 11.42 -6.22
CA VAL A 139 2.08 12.07 -6.21
C VAL A 139 2.44 12.67 -7.57
N ASN A 140 2.09 11.99 -8.67
CA ASN A 140 2.34 12.53 -10.01
C ASN A 140 1.37 13.67 -10.36
N GLN A 141 0.09 13.54 -10.02
CA GLN A 141 -0.90 14.58 -10.27
C GLN A 141 -0.60 15.88 -9.50
N ILE A 142 -0.07 15.79 -8.27
CA ILE A 142 0.32 16.95 -7.47
C ILE A 142 1.75 17.44 -7.75
N GLY A 143 2.45 16.83 -8.71
CA GLY A 143 3.78 17.26 -9.15
C GLY A 143 4.92 16.96 -8.17
N VAL A 144 4.74 16.00 -7.26
CA VAL A 144 5.73 15.63 -6.26
C VAL A 144 6.54 14.41 -6.71
N ARG A 145 7.86 14.47 -6.53
CA ARG A 145 8.80 13.40 -6.93
C ARG A 145 9.36 12.57 -5.78
N SER A 146 9.09 12.99 -4.55
CA SER A 146 9.61 12.36 -3.34
C SER A 146 8.59 12.49 -2.22
N PHE A 147 8.43 11.43 -1.45
CA PHE A 147 7.68 11.45 -0.21
C PHE A 147 8.40 10.57 0.82
N THR A 148 8.19 10.87 2.09
CA THR A 148 8.80 10.17 3.20
C THR A 148 7.73 9.97 4.27
N TYR A 149 7.61 8.76 4.79
CA TYR A 149 6.70 8.43 5.88
C TYR A 149 7.45 7.68 6.99
N CYS A 150 6.98 7.87 8.22
CA CYS A 150 7.39 7.08 9.38
C CYS A 150 6.12 6.56 10.04
N LEU A 151 5.66 5.38 9.58
CA LEU A 151 4.44 4.78 10.11
C LEU A 151 4.65 4.37 11.57
N GLN A 152 3.62 4.59 12.38
CA GLN A 152 3.59 4.12 13.76
C GLN A 152 3.19 2.66 13.80
N TYR A 153 3.55 1.97 14.88
CA TYR A 153 3.06 0.62 15.17
C TYR A 153 1.54 0.57 15.21
N LEU A 154 0.93 -0.54 14.81
CA LEU A 154 -0.53 -0.70 14.83
C LEU A 154 -1.15 -0.48 16.21
N SER A 155 -0.43 -0.78 17.28
CA SER A 155 -0.87 -0.60 18.67
C SER A 155 -0.74 0.83 19.17
N SER A 156 -0.10 1.72 18.40
CA SER A 156 0.11 3.11 18.79
C SER A 156 -1.19 3.91 18.71
N ALA A 157 -1.44 4.75 19.72
CA ALA A 157 -2.50 5.76 19.68
C ALA A 157 -2.03 7.06 18.98
N GLU A 158 -0.73 7.17 18.68
CA GLU A 158 -0.14 8.37 18.09
C GLU A 158 -0.27 8.37 16.56
N ASN A 159 -0.48 9.56 16.00
CA ASN A 159 -0.49 9.74 14.54
C ASN A 159 0.93 9.75 13.97
N SER A 160 1.08 9.21 12.76
CA SER A 160 2.28 9.40 11.92
C SER A 160 2.09 10.60 10.99
N THR A 161 3.18 11.03 10.34
CA THR A 161 3.14 12.07 9.31
C THR A 161 3.83 11.57 8.05
N ILE A 162 3.27 11.94 6.90
CA ILE A 162 3.89 11.79 5.59
C ILE A 162 4.26 13.19 5.08
N TYR A 163 5.48 13.30 4.56
CA TYR A 163 6.03 14.53 3.99
C TYR A 163 6.15 14.36 2.49
N PHE A 164 5.92 15.45 1.75
CA PHE A 164 5.93 15.48 0.30
C PHE A 164 6.94 16.51 -0.22
N GLY A 165 7.52 16.25 -1.39
CA GLY A 165 8.38 17.20 -2.09
C GLY A 165 9.68 17.48 -1.34
N ASP A 166 10.01 18.76 -1.19
CA ASP A 166 11.24 19.18 -0.53
C ASP A 166 11.26 18.84 0.97
N ASP A 167 10.09 18.84 1.63
CA ASP A 167 9.95 18.47 3.04
C ASP A 167 10.18 16.98 3.28
N ALA A 168 10.11 16.16 2.22
CA ALA A 168 10.42 14.73 2.30
C ALA A 168 11.92 14.44 2.40
N LYS A 169 12.79 15.44 2.19
CA LYS A 169 14.25 15.25 2.20
C LYS A 169 14.75 14.96 3.61
N ILE A 170 15.44 13.84 3.76
CA ILE A 170 16.08 13.43 5.01
C ILE A 170 17.56 13.83 4.96
N TRP A 171 18.04 14.52 6.00
CA TRP A 171 19.38 15.12 6.05
C TRP A 171 20.38 14.38 6.95
N VAL A 172 20.06 13.15 7.37
CA VAL A 172 20.93 12.27 8.15
C VAL A 172 21.61 11.23 7.25
N PRO A 173 22.72 10.58 7.68
CA PRO A 173 23.27 9.45 6.95
C PRO A 173 22.22 8.35 6.76
N LEU A 174 21.97 7.98 5.51
CA LEU A 174 21.00 6.95 5.16
C LEU A 174 21.71 5.73 4.58
N VAL A 175 21.23 4.55 4.99
CA VAL A 175 21.34 3.37 4.15
C VAL A 175 20.23 3.48 3.12
N SER A 176 20.60 3.40 1.83
CA SER A 176 19.63 3.52 0.74
C SER A 176 19.76 2.32 -0.18
N THR A 177 18.61 1.89 -0.69
CA THR A 177 18.53 0.86 -1.72
C THR A 177 17.94 1.50 -2.97
N PRO A 178 18.55 1.30 -4.15
CA PRO A 178 18.01 1.86 -5.38
C PRO A 178 16.70 1.15 -5.72
N PHE A 179 15.74 1.91 -6.25
CA PHE A 179 14.59 1.29 -6.90
C PHE A 179 15.07 0.46 -8.09
N TYR A 180 14.58 -0.76 -8.19
CA TYR A 180 14.76 -1.58 -9.37
C TYR A 180 13.80 -1.10 -10.46
N ASN A 181 14.33 -0.75 -11.61
CA ASN A 181 13.51 -0.39 -12.76
C ASN A 181 13.28 -1.66 -13.58
N LEU A 182 12.08 -2.22 -13.48
CA LEU A 182 11.65 -3.25 -14.43
C LEU A 182 11.58 -2.60 -15.81
N ASP A 183 12.28 -3.18 -16.78
CA ASP A 183 12.05 -2.84 -18.18
C ASP A 183 10.57 -3.03 -18.49
N SER A 184 9.99 -2.07 -19.21
CA SER A 184 8.55 -1.98 -19.53
C SER A 184 7.96 -3.18 -20.28
N THR A 185 8.80 -4.18 -20.58
CA THR A 185 8.46 -5.43 -21.25
C THR A 185 8.12 -6.57 -20.29
N VAL A 186 8.38 -6.44 -18.99
CA VAL A 186 8.19 -7.53 -18.02
C VAL A 186 6.84 -7.40 -17.30
N TYR A 187 5.78 -7.94 -17.92
CA TYR A 187 4.42 -7.95 -17.39
C TYR A 187 4.24 -9.06 -16.35
N TYR A 188 4.29 -8.72 -15.06
CA TYR A 188 3.81 -9.64 -14.02
C TYR A 188 2.32 -9.35 -13.72
N PHE A 189 1.51 -10.39 -13.93
CA PHE A 189 0.09 -10.54 -13.59
C PHE A 189 -0.88 -9.47 -14.14
N THR A 190 -1.27 -9.62 -15.41
CA THR A 190 -2.67 -9.86 -15.82
C THR A 190 -2.74 -9.95 -17.36
N PRO A 191 -3.42 -10.95 -17.96
CA PRO A 191 -3.46 -11.13 -19.42
C PRO A 191 -4.20 -10.04 -20.21
N LEU A 192 -4.70 -8.98 -19.55
CA LEU A 192 -5.66 -8.05 -20.12
C LEU A 192 -5.12 -6.64 -20.39
N TYR A 193 -3.95 -6.24 -19.85
CA TYR A 193 -3.45 -4.88 -20.06
C TYR A 193 -1.92 -4.78 -20.21
N ASN A 194 -1.52 -4.15 -21.33
CA ASN A 194 -0.14 -3.91 -21.76
C ASN A 194 0.51 -2.66 -21.10
N SER A 195 0.27 -2.43 -19.80
CA SER A 195 0.98 -1.39 -19.03
C SER A 195 1.50 -1.97 -17.71
N GLY A 196 2.48 -2.87 -17.83
CA GLY A 196 2.98 -3.74 -16.77
C GLY A 196 3.46 -3.02 -15.52
N SER A 197 3.45 -3.76 -14.41
CA SER A 197 4.35 -3.82 -13.22
C SER A 197 5.35 -2.67 -12.91
N SER A 198 5.77 -1.85 -13.87
CA SER A 198 6.60 -0.64 -13.74
C SER A 198 6.07 0.43 -12.79
N GLY A 199 4.78 0.36 -12.41
CA GLY A 199 4.14 1.33 -11.50
C GLY A 199 4.55 1.19 -10.03
N TYR A 200 5.10 0.05 -9.61
CA TYR A 200 5.41 -0.20 -8.20
C TYR A 200 6.83 0.26 -7.81
N TYR A 201 7.03 0.43 -6.50
CA TYR A 201 8.37 0.64 -5.92
C TYR A 201 9.07 -0.69 -5.69
N TRP A 202 9.60 -1.25 -6.78
CA TRP A 202 10.40 -2.47 -6.72
C TRP A 202 11.75 -2.21 -6.07
N LEU A 203 12.13 -3.13 -5.18
CA LEU A 203 13.45 -3.22 -4.59
C LEU A 203 14.09 -4.57 -4.90
N THR A 204 15.38 -4.66 -4.61
CA THR A 204 16.13 -5.91 -4.71
C THR A 204 16.55 -6.37 -3.32
N LEU A 205 15.83 -7.35 -2.78
CA LEU A 205 16.19 -8.07 -1.56
C LEU A 205 17.07 -9.26 -1.93
N LEU A 206 18.30 -9.29 -1.44
CA LEU A 206 19.29 -10.33 -1.75
C LEU A 206 19.14 -11.54 -0.82
N SER A 207 18.97 -11.29 0.48
CA SER A 207 18.89 -12.35 1.49
C SER A 207 18.36 -11.80 2.82
N PHE A 208 18.01 -12.71 3.73
CA PHE A 208 17.92 -12.41 5.16
C PHE A 208 19.11 -13.00 5.91
N THR A 209 19.66 -12.26 6.86
CA THR A 209 20.57 -12.81 7.88
C THR A 209 19.76 -13.05 9.14
N VAL A 210 19.72 -14.29 9.63
CA VAL A 210 18.99 -14.70 10.84
C VAL A 210 19.97 -15.42 11.76
N GLY A 211 20.48 -14.71 12.78
CA GLY A 211 21.56 -15.18 13.63
C GLY A 211 22.80 -15.53 12.79
N PRO A 212 23.30 -16.80 12.83
CA PRO A 212 24.44 -17.24 12.02
C PRO A 212 24.06 -17.64 10.58
N GLN A 213 22.76 -17.70 10.24
CA GLN A 213 22.29 -18.18 8.95
C GLN A 213 22.09 -17.03 7.96
N ILE A 214 22.41 -17.28 6.69
CA ILE A 214 22.09 -16.40 5.56
C ILE A 214 21.15 -17.18 4.65
N ILE A 215 19.96 -16.63 4.42
CA ILE A 215 18.88 -17.23 3.65
C ILE A 215 18.71 -16.40 2.39
N ASP A 216 19.21 -16.91 1.27
CA ASP A 216 19.23 -16.18 0.01
C ASP A 216 17.83 -16.11 -0.61
N PHE A 217 17.52 -14.95 -1.20
CA PHE A 217 16.32 -14.84 -2.01
C PHE A 217 16.55 -15.58 -3.34
N PRO A 218 15.69 -16.55 -3.71
CA PRO A 218 15.94 -17.40 -4.89
C PRO A 218 16.19 -16.61 -6.17
N GLY A 219 17.39 -16.75 -6.74
CA GLY A 219 17.79 -16.12 -8.01
C GLY A 219 18.05 -14.61 -7.94
N ALA A 220 17.97 -13.99 -6.76
CA ALA A 220 18.25 -12.57 -6.60
C ALA A 220 19.76 -12.31 -6.66
N THR A 221 20.15 -11.37 -7.53
CA THR A 221 21.49 -10.81 -7.55
C THR A 221 21.38 -9.29 -7.62
N PRO A 222 22.46 -8.53 -7.37
CA PRO A 222 22.42 -7.08 -7.57
C PRO A 222 22.06 -6.64 -8.99
N GLN A 223 22.17 -7.54 -10.00
CA GLN A 223 21.89 -7.26 -11.40
C GLN A 223 20.55 -7.81 -11.90
N THR A 224 20.01 -8.86 -11.28
CA THR A 224 18.80 -9.59 -11.74
C THR A 224 17.64 -9.46 -10.74
N GLY A 225 17.58 -8.32 -10.05
CA GLY A 225 16.66 -8.05 -8.93
C GLY A 225 15.22 -7.70 -9.30
N GLY A 226 14.57 -6.89 -8.46
CA GLY A 226 13.16 -6.52 -8.62
C GLY A 226 12.20 -7.60 -8.12
N ASN A 227 12.45 -8.10 -6.92
CA ASN A 227 11.79 -9.28 -6.36
C ASN A 227 10.87 -8.98 -5.18
N VAL A 228 10.92 -7.77 -4.64
CA VAL A 228 10.01 -7.31 -3.59
C VAL A 228 9.48 -5.92 -3.91
N ILE A 229 8.25 -5.65 -3.49
CA ILE A 229 7.62 -4.33 -3.53
C ILE A 229 7.51 -3.81 -2.09
N ILE A 230 7.63 -2.51 -1.90
CA ILE A 230 7.23 -1.87 -0.64
C ILE A 230 5.76 -1.50 -0.78
N GLU A 231 4.92 -1.96 0.15
CA GLU A 231 3.50 -1.61 0.17
C GLU A 231 2.97 -1.43 1.61
N PRO A 232 2.76 -0.18 2.08
CA PRO A 232 2.26 0.07 3.43
C PRO A 232 0.79 -0.33 3.64
N SER A 233 0.01 -0.66 2.61
CA SER A 233 -1.34 -1.24 2.78
C SER A 233 -1.32 -2.73 3.17
N THR A 234 -0.17 -3.41 3.05
CA THR A 234 -0.01 -4.79 3.52
C THR A 234 0.39 -4.85 4.99
N PHE A 235 -0.29 -5.69 5.78
CA PHE A 235 0.03 -5.85 7.21
C PHE A 235 1.25 -6.75 7.43
N LEU A 236 1.42 -7.80 6.62
CA LEU A 236 2.51 -8.77 6.75
C LEU A 236 3.35 -8.80 5.47
N THR A 237 4.66 -8.99 5.63
CA THR A 237 5.57 -9.24 4.50
C THR A 237 5.33 -10.65 3.97
N SER A 238 5.00 -10.76 2.68
CA SER A 238 4.85 -12.05 1.99
C SER A 238 6.15 -12.43 1.28
N LEU A 239 6.61 -13.67 1.47
CA LEU A 239 7.86 -14.20 0.92
C LEU A 239 7.64 -15.59 0.29
N PRO A 240 8.54 -16.07 -0.58
CA PRO A 240 8.49 -17.43 -1.11
C PRO A 240 8.41 -18.46 0.03
N THR A 241 7.56 -19.47 -0.12
CA THR A 241 7.26 -20.45 0.95
C THR A 241 8.50 -21.16 1.49
N ASN A 242 9.45 -21.51 0.62
CA ASN A 242 10.71 -22.13 1.04
C ASN A 242 11.55 -21.18 1.90
N MET A 243 11.62 -19.91 1.52
CA MET A 243 12.33 -18.88 2.28
C MET A 243 11.70 -18.68 3.67
N VAL A 244 10.36 -18.65 3.75
CA VAL A 244 9.65 -18.57 5.04
C VAL A 244 9.98 -19.77 5.93
N ALA A 245 10.01 -20.98 5.38
CA ALA A 245 10.36 -22.18 6.13
C ALA A 245 11.79 -22.11 6.70
N GLU A 246 12.77 -21.70 5.88
CA GLU A 246 14.15 -21.52 6.32
C GLU A 246 14.29 -20.44 7.40
N ILE A 247 13.55 -19.33 7.28
CA ILE A 247 13.52 -18.26 8.30
C ILE A 247 12.94 -18.79 9.61
N VAL A 248 11.81 -19.51 9.54
CA VAL A 248 11.17 -20.10 10.73
C VAL A 248 12.11 -21.09 11.41
N ASP A 249 12.78 -21.96 10.67
CA ASP A 249 13.75 -22.91 11.23
C ASP A 249 14.94 -22.20 11.91
N ALA A 250 15.45 -21.13 11.30
CA ALA A 250 16.52 -20.32 11.87
C ALA A 250 16.09 -19.64 13.19
N ILE A 251 14.87 -19.08 13.22
CA ILE A 251 14.30 -18.47 14.42
C ILE A 251 14.08 -19.53 15.51
N VAL A 252 13.47 -20.67 15.19
CA VAL A 252 13.22 -21.76 16.14
C VAL A 252 14.51 -22.34 16.72
N GLY A 253 15.57 -22.41 15.90
CA GLY A 253 16.89 -22.82 16.35
C GLY A 253 17.53 -21.87 17.36
N PHE A 254 17.12 -20.59 17.39
CA PHE A 254 17.63 -19.56 18.29
C PHE A 254 16.71 -19.31 19.49
N MET A 255 15.41 -19.16 19.24
CA MET A 255 14.38 -18.83 20.22
C MET A 255 13.77 -20.11 20.80
N HIS A 256 14.10 -20.40 22.06
CA HIS A 256 13.66 -21.61 22.75
C HIS A 256 12.39 -21.42 23.59
N PHE A 257 11.39 -20.71 23.04
CA PHE A 257 10.08 -20.60 23.68
C PHE A 257 9.15 -21.75 23.28
N PRO A 258 8.18 -22.13 24.13
CA PRO A 258 7.16 -23.10 23.75
C PRO A 258 6.37 -22.63 22.52
N ARG A 259 6.38 -23.43 21.46
CA ARG A 259 5.66 -23.11 20.21
C ARG A 259 4.15 -23.32 20.38
N ALA A 260 3.35 -22.40 19.86
CA ALA A 260 1.90 -22.38 19.97
C ALA A 260 1.22 -22.87 18.67
N TYR A 261 1.42 -24.15 18.32
CA TYR A 261 0.94 -24.76 17.07
C TYR A 261 -0.57 -24.60 16.81
N THR A 262 -1.40 -24.63 17.86
CA THR A 262 -2.85 -24.44 17.70
C THR A 262 -3.17 -23.05 17.15
N LEU A 263 -2.51 -22.00 17.67
CA LEU A 263 -2.70 -20.63 17.20
C LEU A 263 -2.15 -20.42 15.79
N GLU A 264 -1.04 -21.08 15.44
CA GLU A 264 -0.51 -21.05 14.07
C GLU A 264 -1.55 -21.54 13.07
N ALA A 265 -2.20 -22.69 13.36
CA ALA A 265 -3.23 -23.24 12.50
C ALA A 265 -4.50 -22.38 12.44
N GLU A 266 -4.92 -21.80 13.58
CA GLU A 266 -6.12 -20.94 13.66
C GLU A 266 -5.94 -19.61 12.94
N LEU A 267 -4.75 -19.00 13.04
CA LEU A 267 -4.44 -17.69 12.46
C LEU A 267 -3.81 -17.78 11.06
N GLY A 268 -3.43 -18.97 10.61
CA GLY A 268 -2.71 -19.17 9.36
C GLY A 268 -1.28 -18.59 9.38
N LEU A 269 -0.67 -18.48 10.56
CA LEU A 269 0.69 -17.97 10.75
C LEU A 269 1.71 -19.10 10.74
N SER A 270 2.94 -18.83 10.29
CA SER A 270 3.99 -19.86 10.19
C SER A 270 4.69 -20.15 11.52
N LEU A 271 4.65 -19.23 12.49
CA LEU A 271 5.32 -19.36 13.78
C LEU A 271 4.64 -18.51 14.85
N CYS A 272 4.23 -19.13 15.95
CA CYS A 272 3.72 -18.48 17.16
C CYS A 272 4.42 -19.07 18.39
N TYR A 273 4.69 -18.23 19.39
CA TYR A 273 5.25 -18.66 20.68
C TYR A 273 4.30 -18.35 21.82
N ASN A 274 4.23 -19.25 22.81
CA ASN A 274 3.63 -18.97 24.10
C ASN A 274 4.69 -18.37 25.03
N VAL A 275 4.59 -17.07 25.27
CA VAL A 275 5.52 -16.29 26.09
C VAL A 275 4.92 -15.85 27.42
N THR A 276 3.73 -16.32 27.81
CA THR A 276 2.99 -15.85 29.00
C THR A 276 3.81 -15.90 30.30
N ASN A 277 4.71 -16.87 30.43
CA ASN A 277 5.57 -17.05 31.61
C ASN A 277 7.03 -16.67 31.36
N SER A 278 7.33 -16.00 30.25
CA SER A 278 8.69 -15.58 29.90
C SER A 278 8.82 -14.08 30.12
N ALA A 279 9.66 -13.65 31.06
CA ALA A 279 10.03 -12.24 31.14
C ALA A 279 10.95 -11.89 29.97
N ASP A 280 10.89 -10.64 29.49
CA ASP A 280 11.83 -10.09 28.50
C ASP A 280 11.92 -10.85 27.17
N TRP A 281 10.84 -11.54 26.79
CA TRP A 281 10.74 -12.27 25.51
C TRP A 281 11.03 -11.38 24.29
N TYR A 282 10.66 -10.09 24.36
CA TYR A 282 10.93 -9.07 23.34
C TYR A 282 12.43 -8.77 23.15
N LEU A 283 13.28 -9.07 24.13
CA LEU A 283 14.74 -8.94 24.01
C LEU A 283 15.39 -10.13 23.31
N SER A 284 14.64 -11.21 23.04
CA SER A 284 15.17 -12.50 22.59
C SER A 284 15.17 -12.67 21.07
N THR A 285 15.31 -11.58 20.31
CA THR A 285 15.38 -11.66 18.83
C THR A 285 16.78 -12.04 18.39
N PRO A 286 16.96 -13.01 17.48
CA PRO A 286 18.26 -13.16 16.80
C PRO A 286 18.62 -11.88 16.06
N LEU A 287 19.90 -11.70 15.74
CA LEU A 287 20.28 -10.72 14.72
C LEU A 287 19.44 -10.99 13.47
N PHE A 288 18.63 -10.03 13.05
CA PHE A 288 17.78 -10.17 11.88
C PHE A 288 18.03 -9.00 10.94
N LEU A 289 18.59 -9.27 9.76
CA LEU A 289 18.89 -8.25 8.76
C LEU A 289 18.19 -8.60 7.44
N ALA A 290 17.47 -7.65 6.87
CA ALA A 290 17.05 -7.70 5.47
C ALA A 290 18.15 -7.08 4.61
N ASN A 291 18.82 -7.90 3.79
CA ASN A 291 19.96 -7.46 3.00
C ASN A 291 19.50 -7.03 1.60
N PHE A 292 19.40 -5.73 1.38
CA PHE A 292 19.07 -5.17 0.08
C PHE A 292 20.32 -4.83 -0.70
N VAL A 293 20.19 -4.61 -2.01
CA VAL A 293 21.20 -3.88 -2.76
C VAL A 293 21.39 -2.50 -2.12
N GLY A 294 22.63 -2.12 -1.83
CA GLY A 294 22.99 -0.84 -1.22
C GLY A 294 23.08 -0.85 0.31
N GLY A 295 22.54 -1.87 0.98
CA GLY A 295 22.79 -2.08 2.41
C GLY A 295 21.78 -2.97 3.12
N SER A 296 22.04 -3.20 4.40
CA SER A 296 21.25 -4.06 5.27
C SER A 296 20.35 -3.24 6.19
N LEU A 297 19.08 -3.64 6.28
CA LEU A 297 18.11 -3.08 7.21
C LEU A 297 17.98 -4.01 8.43
N PRO A 298 18.38 -3.56 9.64
CA PRO A 298 18.12 -4.31 10.86
C PRO A 298 16.61 -4.34 11.15
N LEU A 299 16.09 -5.54 11.44
CA LEU A 299 14.71 -5.76 11.87
C LEU A 299 14.72 -6.11 13.36
N LEU A 300 14.03 -5.30 14.14
CA LEU A 300 13.86 -5.50 15.57
C LEU A 300 12.72 -6.48 15.85
N PHE A 301 12.57 -6.86 17.11
CA PHE A 301 11.52 -7.77 17.56
C PHE A 301 10.14 -7.35 17.04
N GLU A 302 9.81 -6.06 17.17
CA GLU A 302 8.52 -5.47 16.79
C GLU A 302 8.29 -5.40 15.28
N ASN A 303 9.34 -5.65 14.47
CA ASN A 303 9.22 -5.75 13.02
C ASN A 303 8.93 -7.17 12.54
N ILE A 304 9.22 -8.18 13.37
CA ILE A 304 9.17 -9.61 13.01
C ILE A 304 7.99 -10.30 13.71
N PHE A 305 7.71 -9.91 14.95
CA PHE A 305 6.66 -10.48 15.78
C PHE A 305 5.66 -9.41 16.19
N PHE A 306 4.41 -9.83 16.31
CA PHE A 306 3.34 -9.05 16.92
C PHE A 306 2.62 -9.92 17.96
N GLN A 307 2.09 -9.29 19.00
CA GLN A 307 1.35 -10.01 20.02
C GLN A 307 -0.03 -10.40 19.48
N VAL A 308 -0.37 -11.67 19.66
CA VAL A 308 -1.71 -12.21 19.41
C VAL A 308 -2.28 -12.67 20.75
N PHE A 309 -3.39 -12.03 21.16
CA PHE A 309 -4.11 -12.24 22.43
C PHE A 309 -3.37 -11.82 23.72
#